data_AF-X1NTZ5-F1
#
_entry.id   AF-X1NTZ5-F1
#
_cell.length_a   1.000
_cell.length_b   1.000
_cell.length_c   1.000
_cell.angle_alpha   90.00
_cell.angle_beta   90.00
_cell.angle_gamma   90.00
#
_symmetry.space_group_name_H-M   'P 1'
#
loop_
_entity.id
_entity.type
_entity.pdbx_description
1 polymer ?
#
loop_
_entity_poly.entity_id
_entity_poly.type
_entity_poly.pdbx_seq_one_letter_code
_entity_poly.pdbx_strand_id
1 'polypeptide(L)'
;YDEAVRDVFAALDRVEAHLADHRYLAGKYLTEADWRLFVTLVRFDAAYNGVFKCNIRRLEDYHHLSHYLRELYQFENVRETVKIDHIKAGYYSIASVNPTGIVPAGPLIDFDRPHDRERLMGKGIVMR
;
A
#
# COMPACT_ATOMS: atom_id res chain seq x y z
N TYR A 1 19.11 10.15 2.58
CA TYR A 1 17.93 9.60 3.31
C TYR A 1 16.85 10.67 3.42
N ASP A 2 17.12 11.81 4.07
CA ASP A 2 16.11 12.86 4.32
C ASP A 2 15.40 13.39 3.06
N GLU A 3 16.13 13.55 1.95
CA GLU A 3 15.55 13.91 0.66
C GLU A 3 14.59 12.83 0.14
N ALA A 4 15.06 11.58 0.05
CA ALA A 4 14.26 10.46 -0.44
C ALA A 4 12.99 10.22 0.38
N VAL A 5 13.06 10.30 1.72
CA VAL A 5 11.86 10.13 2.55
C VAL A 5 10.87 11.28 2.33
N ARG A 6 11.33 12.52 2.20
CA ARG A 6 10.44 13.65 1.83
C ARG A 6 9.78 13.44 0.47
N ASP A 7 10.53 12.96 -0.52
CA ASP A 7 9.99 12.72 -1.87
C ASP A 7 8.94 11.61 -1.88
N VAL A 8 9.15 10.53 -1.13
CA VAL A 8 8.15 9.46 -0.95
C VAL A 8 6.87 10.02 -0.37
N PHE A 9 6.94 10.77 0.73
CA PHE A 9 5.73 11.29 1.37
C PHE A 9 5.07 12.40 0.54
N ALA A 10 5.83 13.23 -0.18
CA ALA A 10 5.27 14.19 -1.14
C ALA A 10 4.54 13.48 -2.30
N ALA A 11 5.04 12.33 -2.76
CA ALA A 11 4.35 11.52 -3.75
C ALA A 11 3.07 10.87 -3.19
N LEU A 12 3.13 10.29 -1.97
CA LEU A 12 1.95 9.73 -1.30
C LEU A 12 0.88 10.80 -1.07
N ASP A 13 1.26 12.01 -0.65
CA ASP A 13 0.32 13.13 -0.45
C ASP A 13 -0.35 13.55 -1.77
N ARG A 14 0.37 13.54 -2.90
CA ARG A 14 -0.24 13.79 -4.22
C ARG A 14 -1.24 12.70 -4.61
N VAL A 15 -0.90 11.44 -4.34
CA VAL A 15 -1.80 10.31 -4.65
C VAL A 15 -3.01 10.30 -3.73
N GLU A 16 -2.84 10.59 -2.44
CA GLU A 16 -3.94 10.77 -1.49
C GLU A 16 -4.94 11.82 -1.99
N ALA A 17 -4.44 13.00 -2.38
CA ALA A 17 -5.28 14.07 -2.91
C ALA A 17 -6.00 13.65 -4.20
N HIS A 18 -5.32 12.96 -5.12
CA HIS A 18 -5.94 12.43 -6.33
C HIS A 18 -7.07 11.43 -6.02
N LEU A 19 -6.81 10.50 -5.08
CA LEU A 19 -7.75 9.45 -4.70
C LEU A 19 -8.94 9.97 -3.88
N ALA A 20 -8.93 11.23 -3.42
CA ALA A 20 -10.07 11.86 -2.77
C ALA A 20 -11.31 11.90 -3.69
N ASP A 21 -11.08 12.20 -4.96
CA ASP A 21 -12.10 12.43 -5.99
C ASP A 21 -12.14 11.32 -7.06
N HIS A 22 -11.07 10.54 -7.19
CA HIS A 22 -10.95 9.50 -8.22
C HIS A 22 -10.86 8.13 -7.60
N ARG A 23 -11.68 7.17 -8.07
CA ARG A 23 -11.64 5.80 -7.57
C ARG A 23 -10.32 5.09 -7.86
N TYR A 24 -9.76 5.32 -9.06
CA TYR A 24 -8.53 4.72 -9.58
C TYR A 24 -7.56 5.79 -10.12
N LEU A 25 -6.32 5.40 -10.40
CA LEU A 25 -5.25 6.33 -10.80
C LEU A 25 -5.44 6.92 -12.21
N ALA A 26 -6.05 6.18 -13.13
CA ALA A 26 -6.13 6.55 -14.54
C ALA A 26 -7.55 6.50 -15.11
N GLY A 27 -8.46 7.24 -14.47
CA GLY A 27 -9.86 7.38 -14.90
C GLY A 27 -10.80 6.43 -14.17
N LYS A 28 -11.82 5.94 -14.88
CA LYS A 28 -12.93 5.19 -14.27
C LYS A 28 -12.72 3.67 -14.20
N TYR A 29 -11.67 3.13 -14.81
CA TYR A 29 -11.37 1.69 -14.80
C TYR A 29 -10.05 1.45 -14.06
N LEU A 30 -9.90 0.25 -13.50
CA LEU A 30 -8.61 -0.25 -13.02
C LEU A 30 -7.65 -0.42 -14.19
N THR A 31 -6.40 -0.01 -13.96
CA THR A 31 -5.32 -0.05 -14.94
C THR A 31 -4.07 -0.66 -14.35
N GLU A 32 -3.05 -0.86 -15.19
CA GLU A 32 -1.73 -1.30 -14.73
C GLU A 32 -1.11 -0.34 -13.70
N ALA A 33 -1.40 0.97 -13.79
CA ALA A 33 -0.91 1.95 -12.83
C ALA A 33 -1.34 1.60 -11.40
N ASP A 34 -2.59 1.15 -11.23
CA ASP A 34 -3.15 0.81 -9.93
C ASP A 34 -2.41 -0.37 -9.30
N TRP A 35 -2.13 -1.40 -10.09
CA TRP A 35 -1.40 -2.60 -9.67
C TRP A 35 0.08 -2.34 -9.39
N ARG A 36 0.72 -1.46 -10.16
CA ARG A 36 2.10 -1.01 -9.89
C ARG A 36 2.21 -0.25 -8.58
N LEU A 37 1.18 0.53 -8.21
CA LEU A 37 1.12 1.20 -6.92
C LEU A 37 0.80 0.19 -5.80
N PHE A 38 -0.17 -0.71 -6.00
CA PHE A 38 -0.62 -1.70 -5.02
C PHE A 38 0.54 -2.49 -4.39
N VAL A 39 1.45 -3.00 -5.22
CA VAL A 39 2.59 -3.79 -4.73
C VAL A 39 3.50 -2.98 -3.79
N THR A 40 3.57 -1.67 -3.95
CA THR A 40 4.29 -0.78 -3.04
C THR A 40 3.51 -0.59 -1.75
N LEU A 41 2.21 -0.25 -1.84
CA LEU A 41 1.38 0.08 -0.69
C LEU A 41 1.18 -1.10 0.27
N VAL A 42 0.94 -2.30 -0.27
CA VAL A 42 0.69 -3.51 0.54
C VAL A 42 1.89 -3.93 1.40
N ARG A 43 3.09 -3.46 1.05
CA ARG A 43 4.35 -3.71 1.78
C ARG A 43 4.75 -2.57 2.72
N PHE A 44 4.08 -1.42 2.62
CA PHE A 44 4.58 -0.19 3.23
C PHE A 44 4.61 -0.28 4.76
N ASP A 45 3.47 -0.53 5.40
CA ASP A 45 3.40 -0.62 6.87
C ASP A 45 4.06 -1.88 7.41
N ALA A 46 4.02 -2.98 6.66
CA ALA A 46 4.61 -4.26 7.08
C ALA A 46 6.15 -4.26 7.04
N ALA A 47 6.76 -3.51 6.12
CA ALA A 47 8.19 -3.53 5.89
C ALA A 47 8.80 -2.12 5.76
N TYR A 48 8.42 -1.33 4.74
CA TYR A 48 9.11 -0.08 4.39
C TYR A 48 9.15 0.94 5.53
N ASN A 49 8.04 1.05 6.28
CA ASN A 49 7.93 1.90 7.45
C ASN A 49 9.04 1.60 8.47
N GLY A 50 9.30 0.31 8.75
CA GLY A 50 10.35 -0.10 9.67
C GLY A 50 11.73 -0.21 9.02
N VAL A 51 11.90 -1.16 8.10
CA VAL A 51 13.21 -1.56 7.56
C VAL A 51 13.92 -0.44 6.80
N PHE A 52 13.16 0.35 6.03
CA PHE A 52 13.67 1.49 5.26
C PHE A 52 13.46 2.83 5.96
N LYS A 53 12.86 2.81 7.16
CA LYS A 53 12.59 4.00 7.98
C LYS A 53 11.65 4.98 7.28
N CYS A 54 10.80 4.54 6.35
CA CYS A 54 9.78 5.40 5.73
C CYS A 54 8.61 5.65 6.70
N ASN A 55 8.87 6.35 7.81
CA ASN A 55 8.01 6.36 9.00
C ASN A 55 7.50 7.74 9.44
N ILE A 56 7.38 8.71 8.53
CA ILE A 56 6.72 9.99 8.84
C ILE A 56 5.24 9.74 9.21
N ARG A 57 4.56 8.86 8.47
CA ARG A 57 3.19 8.40 8.70
C ARG A 57 3.05 6.92 8.28
N ARG A 58 2.09 6.20 8.83
CA ARG A 58 1.69 4.88 8.31
C ARG A 58 0.74 5.06 7.13
N LEU A 59 0.62 4.06 6.27
CA LEU A 59 -0.36 4.05 5.20
C LEU A 59 -1.78 4.02 5.74
N GLU A 60 -2.01 3.34 6.88
CA GLU A 60 -3.31 3.35 7.57
C GLU A 60 -3.75 4.75 8.04
N ASP A 61 -2.81 5.69 8.24
CA ASP A 61 -3.14 7.06 8.67
C ASP A 61 -3.61 7.95 7.50
N TYR A 62 -3.50 7.46 6.26
CA TYR A 62 -4.06 8.09 5.05
C TYR A 62 -5.46 7.53 4.76
N HIS A 63 -6.47 8.40 4.69
CA HIS A 63 -7.84 7.94 4.52
C HIS A 63 -8.06 7.36 3.12
N HIS A 64 -7.70 8.05 2.04
CA HIS A 64 -7.98 7.58 0.69
C HIS A 64 -7.04 6.45 0.25
N LEU A 65 -5.75 6.53 0.55
CA LEU A 65 -4.78 5.47 0.25
C LEU A 65 -5.07 4.17 0.99
N SER A 66 -5.40 4.20 2.28
CA SER A 66 -5.72 2.95 3.02
C SER A 66 -7.00 2.30 2.50
N HIS A 67 -8.02 3.09 2.18
CA HIS A 67 -9.27 2.60 1.59
C HIS A 67 -9.06 2.06 0.17
N TYR A 68 -8.22 2.72 -0.62
CA TYR A 68 -7.83 2.26 -1.96
C TYR A 68 -7.04 0.94 -1.91
N LEU A 69 -6.08 0.83 -0.98
CA LEU A 69 -5.32 -0.40 -0.76
C LEU A 69 -6.25 -1.57 -0.39
N ARG A 70 -7.21 -1.34 0.51
CA ARG A 70 -8.20 -2.36 0.91
C ARG A 70 -9.09 -2.78 -0.26
N GLU A 71 -9.56 -1.84 -1.10
CA GLU A 71 -10.34 -2.17 -2.31
C GLU A 71 -9.56 -3.09 -3.25
N LEU A 72 -8.30 -2.77 -3.55
CA LEU A 72 -7.48 -3.61 -4.42
C LEU A 72 -7.17 -4.98 -3.81
N TYR A 73 -6.92 -5.03 -2.50
CA TYR A 73 -6.69 -6.28 -1.79
C TYR A 73 -7.91 -7.22 -1.83
N GLN A 74 -9.11 -6.64 -1.73
CA GLN A 74 -10.39 -7.35 -1.74
C GLN A 74 -10.88 -7.70 -3.14
N PHE A 75 -10.17 -7.28 -4.18
CA PHE A 75 -10.46 -7.70 -5.55
C PHE A 75 -10.25 -9.21 -5.73
N GLU A 76 -11.05 -9.84 -6.59
CA GLU A 76 -11.06 -11.29 -6.78
C GLU A 76 -9.65 -11.85 -7.03
N ASN A 77 -9.28 -12.91 -6.32
CA ASN A 77 -8.00 -13.61 -6.37
C ASN A 77 -6.77 -12.78 -5.92
N VAL A 78 -6.90 -11.50 -5.57
CA VAL A 78 -5.75 -10.67 -5.15
C VAL A 78 -5.27 -11.03 -3.76
N ARG A 79 -6.21 -11.21 -2.80
CA ARG A 79 -5.92 -11.60 -1.41
C ARG A 79 -4.95 -12.78 -1.33
N GLU A 80 -5.14 -13.80 -2.16
CA GLU A 80 -4.35 -15.03 -2.14
C GLU A 80 -2.87 -14.80 -2.51
N THR A 81 -2.58 -13.74 -3.28
CA THR A 81 -1.22 -13.38 -3.72
C THR A 81 -0.40 -12.68 -2.64
N VAL A 82 -1.03 -12.22 -1.55
CA VAL A 82 -0.37 -11.44 -0.50
C VAL A 82 -0.08 -12.32 0.71
N LYS A 83 1.21 -12.56 0.98
CA LYS A 83 1.70 -13.30 2.16
C LYS A 83 2.57 -12.38 3.03
N ILE A 84 1.97 -11.76 4.05
CA ILE A 84 2.64 -10.76 4.89
C ILE A 84 3.86 -11.32 5.61
N ASP A 85 3.79 -12.57 6.07
CA ASP A 85 4.93 -13.23 6.72
C ASP A 85 6.12 -13.38 5.77
N HIS A 86 5.86 -13.73 4.49
CA HIS A 86 6.92 -13.82 3.48
C HIS A 86 7.50 -12.45 3.13
N ILE A 87 6.65 -11.42 3.04
CA ILE A 87 7.08 -10.03 2.82
C ILE A 87 8.02 -9.62 3.96
N LYS A 88 7.58 -9.78 5.22
CA LYS A 88 8.39 -9.39 6.38
C LYS A 88 9.69 -10.17 6.44
N ALA A 89 9.65 -11.50 6.29
CA ALA A 89 10.86 -12.33 6.29
C ALA A 89 11.87 -11.87 5.22
N GLY A 90 11.42 -11.58 4.00
CA GLY A 90 12.31 -11.15 2.91
C GLY A 90 12.95 -9.78 3.12
N TYR A 91 12.23 -8.81 3.69
CA TYR A 91 12.80 -7.48 3.95
C TYR A 91 13.68 -7.45 5.20
N TYR A 92 13.24 -8.09 6.29
CA TYR A 92 14.00 -8.11 7.54
C TYR A 92 15.21 -9.05 7.49
N SER A 93 15.38 -9.87 6.44
CA SER A 93 16.63 -10.61 6.20
C SER A 93 17.75 -9.77 5.57
N ILE A 94 17.50 -8.52 5.18
CA ILE A 94 18.52 -7.66 4.56
C ILE A 94 19.54 -7.22 5.62
N ALA A 95 20.66 -7.94 5.69
CA ALA A 95 21.68 -7.78 6.74
C ALA A 95 22.24 -6.35 6.86
N SER A 96 22.33 -5.60 5.77
CA SER A 96 22.87 -4.22 5.77
C SER A 96 21.99 -3.22 6.53
N VAL A 97 20.69 -3.51 6.69
CA VAL A 97 19.73 -2.63 7.39
C VAL A 97 19.10 -3.28 8.62
N ASN A 98 19.17 -4.61 8.75
CA ASN A 98 18.76 -5.37 9.92
C ASN A 98 19.77 -6.48 10.28
N PRO A 99 20.91 -6.15 10.90
CA PRO A 99 21.94 -7.14 11.22
C PRO A 99 21.50 -8.18 12.26
N THR A 100 20.47 -7.89 13.05
CA THR A 100 19.95 -8.81 14.06
C THR A 100 19.08 -9.93 13.47
N GLY A 101 18.57 -9.75 12.24
CA GLY A 101 17.62 -10.66 11.62
C GLY A 101 16.26 -10.75 12.31
N ILE A 102 16.00 -9.94 13.35
CA ILE A 102 14.73 -9.94 14.08
C ILE A 102 13.64 -9.44 13.15
N VAL A 103 12.56 -10.23 13.01
CA VAL A 103 11.34 -9.84 12.32
C VAL A 103 10.35 -9.32 13.36
N PRO A 104 9.86 -8.06 13.26
CA PRO A 104 8.94 -7.52 14.24
C PRO A 104 7.61 -8.26 14.23
N ALA A 105 6.93 -8.36 15.38
CA ALA A 105 5.60 -8.97 15.45
C ALA A 105 4.53 -8.08 14.79
N GLY A 106 4.60 -6.76 14.99
CA GLY A 106 3.69 -5.79 14.38
C GLY A 106 4.10 -5.34 12.97
N PRO A 107 3.35 -4.39 12.38
CA PRO A 107 2.00 -4.01 12.82
C PRO A 107 0.98 -5.14 12.59
N LEU A 108 -0.12 -5.12 13.33
CA LEU A 108 -1.29 -5.95 13.02
C LEU A 108 -2.04 -5.25 11.89
N ILE A 109 -2.10 -5.89 10.73
CA ILE A 109 -2.73 -5.34 9.54
C ILE A 109 -3.95 -6.18 9.21
N ASP A 110 -5.09 -5.51 9.07
CA ASP A 110 -6.34 -6.12 8.63
C ASP A 110 -6.80 -5.43 7.34
N PHE A 111 -6.45 -6.04 6.21
CA PHE A 111 -6.85 -5.57 4.89
C PHE A 111 -8.30 -5.97 4.53
N ASP A 112 -8.97 -6.75 5.37
CA ASP A 112 -10.36 -7.20 5.18
C ASP A 112 -11.38 -6.23 5.78
N ARG A 113 -10.91 -5.21 6.49
CA ARG A 113 -11.77 -4.11 6.94
C ARG A 113 -12.51 -3.47 5.76
N PRO A 114 -13.74 -2.98 5.97
CA PRO A 114 -14.45 -2.26 4.94
C PRO A 114 -13.65 -1.06 4.40
N HIS A 115 -13.86 -0.77 3.12
CA HIS A 115 -13.42 0.47 2.49
C HIS A 115 -14.64 1.25 1.98
N ASP A 116 -14.47 2.55 1.73
CA ASP A 116 -15.57 3.46 1.34
C ASP A 116 -15.52 3.82 -0.16
N ARG A 117 -14.64 3.18 -0.93
CA ARG A 117 -14.33 3.54 -2.31
C ARG A 117 -15.52 3.49 -3.26
N GLU A 118 -16.56 2.75 -2.90
CA GLU A 118 -17.83 2.68 -3.65
C GLU A 118 -18.58 4.01 -3.73
N ARG A 119 -18.29 4.97 -2.85
CA ARG A 119 -18.83 6.34 -2.95
C ARG A 119 -18.37 7.07 -4.21
N LEU A 120 -17.28 6.62 -4.83
CA LEU A 120 -16.68 7.23 -6.04
C LEU A 120 -17.06 6.44 -7.29
N MET A 121 -17.19 7.15 -8.41
CA MET A 121 -17.45 6.52 -9.70
C MET A 121 -16.25 5.67 -10.15
N GLY A 122 -16.49 4.37 -10.34
CA GLY A 122 -15.58 3.48 -11.03
C GLY A 122 -16.34 2.31 -11.65
N LYS A 123 -15.72 1.69 -12.66
CA LYS A 123 -16.27 0.63 -13.49
C LYS A 123 -15.51 -0.68 -13.34
N GLY A 124 -14.64 -0.80 -12.33
CA GLY A 124 -13.80 -1.96 -12.10
C GLY A 124 -12.84 -2.25 -13.25
N ILE A 125 -12.68 -3.52 -13.60
CA ILE A 125 -11.83 -3.97 -14.71
C ILE A 125 -12.60 -3.88 -16.04
N VAL A 126 -11.91 -3.50 -17.11
CA VAL A 126 -12.46 -3.60 -18.47
C VAL A 126 -12.65 -5.07 -18.83
N MET A 127 -13.90 -5.55 -18.82
CA MET A 127 -14.24 -6.85 -19.41
C MET A 127 -14.33 -6.69 -20.93
N ARG A 128 -13.57 -7.54 -21.65
CA ARG A 128 -13.63 -7.66 -23.11
C ARG A 128 -14.55 -8.81 -23.49
#